data_AF-A0A255T6Z6-F1
#
_entry.id   AF-A0A255T6Z6-F1
#
_cell.length_a   1.000
_cell.length_b   1.000
_cell.length_c   1.000
_cell.angle_alpha   90.00
_cell.angle_beta   90.00
_cell.angle_gamma   90.00
#
_symmetry.space_group_name_H-M   'P 1'
#
loop_
_entity.id
_entity.type
_entity.pdbx_description
1 polymer ?
#
loop_
_entity_poly.entity_id
_entity_poly.type
_entity_poly.pdbx_seq_one_letter_code
_entity_poly.pdbx_strand_id
1 'polypeptide(L)' 'MYFDTPLLIKLIIMAGRKSNTGIPGLSFSWKRALGITQAKQQISQKTGIPTTKAGVERKIGNMLLKALFGR' A
#
# COMPACT_ATOMS: atom_id res chain seq x y z
N MET A 1 -16.38 4.12 -37.39
CA MET A 1 -15.21 3.31 -37.02
C MET A 1 -14.94 3.52 -35.54
N TYR A 2 -15.30 2.52 -34.73
CA TYR A 2 -15.16 2.55 -33.27
C TYR A 2 -13.69 2.39 -32.90
N PHE A 3 -13.02 3.49 -32.53
CA PHE A 3 -11.80 3.40 -31.73
C PHE A 3 -12.23 3.20 -30.28
N ASP A 4 -12.09 1.96 -29.79
CA ASP A 4 -12.29 1.57 -28.41
C ASP A 4 -11.55 2.54 -27.45
N THR A 5 -12.31 3.49 -26.89
CA THR A 5 -11.86 4.42 -25.85
C THR A 5 -11.33 3.76 -24.56
N PRO A 6 -11.65 2.50 -24.16
CA PRO A 6 -11.02 1.93 -22.97
C PRO A 6 -9.50 1.76 -23.11
N LEU A 7 -8.99 1.47 -24.32
CA LEU A 7 -7.55 1.24 -24.51
C LEU A 7 -6.75 2.55 -24.47
N LEU A 8 -7.28 3.61 -25.07
CA LEU A 8 -6.63 4.91 -25.15
C LEU A 8 -6.56 5.57 -23.76
N ILE A 9 -7.66 5.51 -22.99
CA ILE A 9 -7.70 6.00 -21.61
C ILE A 9 -6.77 5.16 -20.72
N LYS A 10 -6.76 3.82 -20.87
CA LYS A 10 -5.86 2.93 -20.11
C LYS A 10 -4.38 3.16 -20.43
N LEU A 11 -4.05 3.47 -21.68
CA LEU A 11 -2.70 3.81 -22.13
C LEU A 11 -2.22 5.14 -21.53
N ILE A 12 -3.07 6.17 -21.54
CA ILE A 12 -2.77 7.48 -20.93
C ILE A 12 -2.56 7.35 -19.41
N ILE A 13 -3.40 6.55 -18.72
CA ILE A 13 -3.25 6.27 -17.29
C ILE A 13 -1.94 5.50 -16.99
N MET A 14 -1.51 4.61 -17.88
CA MET A 14 -0.25 3.85 -17.74
C MET A 14 1.01 4.68 -18.03
N ALA A 15 0.95 5.67 -18.92
CA ALA A 15 2.11 6.44 -19.36
C ALA A 15 2.68 7.40 -18.28
N GLY A 16 1.90 7.76 -17.26
CA GLY A 16 2.23 8.85 -16.31
C GLY A 16 3.06 8.48 -15.07
N ARG A 17 3.71 7.31 -14.99
CA ARG A 17 4.31 6.84 -13.73
C ARG A 17 5.80 7.20 -13.62
N LYS A 18 6.11 8.48 -13.33
CA LYS A 18 7.48 8.96 -13.07
C LYS A 18 8.04 8.37 -11.77
N SER A 19 9.02 7.48 -11.86
CA SER A 19 9.76 6.97 -10.69
C SER A 19 10.90 7.92 -10.30
N ASN A 20 11.16 8.06 -9.00
CA ASN A 20 12.19 8.98 -8.48
C ASN A 20 13.63 8.62 -8.94
N THR A 21 13.84 7.37 -9.36
CA THR A 21 15.17 6.83 -9.68
C THR A 21 15.31 6.42 -11.17
N GLY A 22 14.28 6.61 -12.01
CA GLY A 22 14.34 6.31 -13.46
C GLY A 22 14.45 4.82 -13.82
N ILE A 23 14.88 3.97 -12.89
CA ILE A 23 14.94 2.52 -13.04
C ILE A 23 13.56 1.92 -12.70
N PRO A 24 12.92 1.19 -13.63
CA PRO A 24 11.65 0.52 -13.34
C PRO A 24 11.85 -0.51 -12.22
N GLY A 25 11.03 -0.43 -11.17
CA GLY A 25 11.10 -1.34 -10.01
C GLY A 25 11.95 -0.85 -8.83
N LEU A 26 12.77 0.18 -8.99
CA LEU A 26 13.54 0.81 -7.90
C LEU A 26 12.95 2.18 -7.54
N SER A 27 12.49 2.29 -6.29
CA SER A 27 12.09 3.55 -5.68
C SER A 27 13.01 3.82 -4.51
N PHE A 28 14.03 4.65 -4.72
CA PHE A 28 14.91 5.06 -3.65
C PHE A 28 14.17 5.98 -2.69
N SER A 29 14.34 5.70 -1.40
CA SER A 29 13.84 6.53 -0.32
C SER A 29 14.83 6.49 0.83
N TRP A 30 15.19 7.66 1.35
CA TRP A 30 16.06 7.80 2.51
C TRP A 30 15.55 7.01 3.73
N LYS A 31 14.23 6.88 3.89
CA LYS A 31 13.63 6.09 4.98
C LYS A 31 13.93 4.59 4.87
N ARG A 32 14.16 4.07 3.65
CA ARG A 32 14.63 2.70 3.43
C ARG A 32 16.13 2.57 3.67
N ALA A 33 16.94 3.55 3.22
CA ALA A 33 18.39 3.56 3.43
C ALA A 33 18.76 3.62 4.92
N LEU A 34 18.00 4.40 5.71
CA LEU A 34 18.14 4.49 7.17
C LEU A 34 17.57 3.28 7.93
N GLY A 35 17.01 2.27 7.24
CA GLY A 35 16.49 1.05 7.86
C GLY A 35 15.16 1.18 8.63
N ILE A 36 14.61 2.38 8.77
CA ILE A 36 13.35 2.65 9.49
C ILE A 36 12.19 1.82 8.93
N THR A 37 12.13 1.68 7.60
CA THR A 37 11.12 0.84 6.94
C THR A 37 11.26 -0.64 7.29
N GLN A 38 12.50 -1.16 7.34
CA GLN A 38 12.74 -2.56 7.70
C GLN A 38 12.40 -2.82 9.17
N ALA A 39 12.75 -1.91 10.07
CA ALA A 39 12.42 -2.04 11.49
C ALA A 39 10.90 -2.14 11.72
N LYS A 40 10.11 -1.25 11.10
CA LYS A 40 8.63 -1.31 11.15
C LYS A 40 8.09 -2.62 10.59
N GLN A 41 8.65 -3.09 9.48
CA GLN A 41 8.24 -4.33 8.84
C GLN A 41 8.50 -5.55 9.73
N GLN A 42 9.69 -5.63 10.35
CA GLN A 42 10.05 -6.71 11.26
C GLN A 42 9.14 -6.73 12.49
N ILE A 43 8.83 -5.56 13.07
CA ILE A 43 7.91 -5.45 14.20
C ILE A 43 6.52 -5.97 13.79
N SER A 44 6.03 -5.57 12.61
CA SER A 44 4.73 -6.01 12.09
C SER A 44 4.68 -7.51 11.83
N GLN A 45 5.75 -8.11 11.30
CA GLN A 45 5.85 -9.56 11.08
C GLN A 45 5.89 -10.34 12.40
N LYS A 46 6.65 -9.86 13.38
CA LYS A 46 6.80 -10.52 14.68
C LYS A 46 5.53 -10.44 15.52
N THR A 47 4.88 -9.29 15.54
CA THR A 47 3.64 -9.08 16.32
C THR A 47 2.38 -9.50 15.56
N GLY A 48 2.43 -9.64 14.24
CA GLY A 48 1.24 -9.86 13.40
C GLY A 48 0.25 -8.70 13.42
N ILE A 49 0.61 -7.58 14.05
CA ILE A 49 -0.20 -6.37 14.15
C ILE A 49 0.31 -5.41 13.06
N PRO A 50 -0.57 -4.91 12.19
CA PRO A 50 -0.19 -3.92 11.19
C PRO A 50 0.31 -2.67 11.92
N THR A 51 1.54 -2.23 11.64
CA THR A 51 2.10 -1.01 12.24
C THR A 51 1.56 0.27 11.59
N THR A 52 0.59 0.15 10.68
CA THR A 52 -0.08 1.27 10.01
C THR A 52 -1.33 1.64 10.78
N LYS A 53 -1.58 2.94 10.97
CA LYS A 53 -2.75 3.45 11.71
C LYS A 53 -4.07 2.86 11.17
N ALA A 54 -4.24 2.89 9.85
CA ALA A 54 -5.41 2.32 9.17
C ALA A 54 -5.53 0.79 9.33
N GLY A 55 -4.42 0.06 9.41
CA GLY A 55 -4.44 -1.38 9.63
C GLY A 55 -4.86 -1.74 11.06
N VAL A 56 -4.39 -0.96 12.05
CA VAL A 56 -4.79 -1.09 13.45
C VAL A 56 -6.28 -0.77 13.60
N GLU A 57 -6.73 0.35 13.03
CA GLU A 57 -8.15 0.76 13.03
C GLU A 57 -9.06 -0.30 12.41
N ARG A 58 -8.63 -0.96 11.32
CA ARG A 58 -9.36 -2.09 10.73
C ARG A 58 -9.43 -3.30 11.67
N LYS A 59 -8.32 -3.69 12.30
CA LYS A 59 -8.30 -4.84 13.23
C LYS A 59 -9.18 -4.57 14.45
N ILE A 60 -9.01 -3.40 15.07
CA ILE A 60 -9.79 -2.98 16.24
C ILE A 60 -11.27 -2.80 15.89
N GLY A 61 -11.56 -2.14 14.76
CA GLY A 61 -12.92 -1.98 14.26
C GLY A 61 -13.61 -3.32 14.00
N ASN A 62 -12.91 -4.28 13.38
CA ASN A 62 -13.47 -5.62 13.14
C ASN A 62 -13.67 -6.41 14.44
N MET A 63 -12.80 -6.22 15.45
CA MET A 63 -12.97 -6.80 16.79
C MET A 63 -14.16 -6.18 17.52
N LEU A 64 -14.30 -4.85 17.50
CA LEU A 64 -15.43 -4.13 18.09
C LEU A 64 -16.75 -4.49 17.43
N LEU A 65 -16.80 -4.53 16.09
CA LEU A 65 -18.00 -4.92 15.35
C LEU A 65 -18.40 -6.37 15.66
N LYS A 66 -17.43 -7.29 15.75
CA LYS A 66 -17.71 -8.67 16.20
C LYS A 66 -18.16 -8.74 17.65
N ALA A 67 -17.60 -7.92 18.54
CA ALA A 67 -18.00 -7.90 19.94
C ALA A 67 -19.40 -7.30 20.15
N LEU A 68 -19.80 -6.35 19.31
CA LEU A 68 -21.07 -5.63 19.42
C LEU A 68 -22.22 -6.27 18.62
N PHE A 69 -21.92 -6.81 17.43
CA PHE A 69 -22.91 -7.39 16.53
C PHE A 69 -22.75 -8.91 16.34
N GLY A 70 -21.73 -9.51 16.95
CA GLY A 70 -21.60 -10.96 16.99
C GLY A 70 -22.61 -11.55 17.96
N ARG A 71 -23.70 -12.08 17.40
CA ARG A 71 -24.24 -13.35 17.93
C ARG A 71 -23.29 -14.48 17.57
#